data_AF-A0A2V4DH37-F1
#
_entry.id   AF-A0A2V4DH37-F1
#
_cell.length_a   1.000
_cell.length_b   1.000
_cell.length_c   1.000
_cell.angle_alpha   90.00
_cell.angle_beta   90.00
_cell.angle_gamma   90.00
#
_symmetry.space_group_name_H-M   'P 1'
#
loop_
_entity.id
_entity.type
_entity.pdbx_description
1 polymer ?
#
loop_
_entity_poly.entity_id
_entity_poly.type
_entity_poly.pdbx_seq_one_letter_code
_entity_poly.pdbx_strand_id
1 'polypeptide(L)'
;MPMPLQEPVIEDAVILARYPFLPQSSDYQRRLASENDITLEVLLDSERMEETRTRGRLRLVESISNKGGVDAMAMRDIHTEEGRLLESFSYSYARLVVCASEQEVLMRDARLAQACSPRFLLG
;
A
#
# COMPACT_ATOMS: atom_id res chain seq x y z
N MET A 1 -10.51 -2.47 -23.43
CA MET A 1 -11.17 -1.17 -23.17
C MET A 1 -10.11 -0.08 -23.28
N PRO A 2 -10.36 1.04 -23.97
CA PRO A 2 -9.47 2.19 -23.92
C PRO A 2 -9.41 2.72 -22.48
N MET A 3 -8.22 3.09 -22.01
CA MET A 3 -8.04 3.72 -20.70
C MET A 3 -8.74 5.08 -20.72
N PRO A 4 -9.54 5.44 -19.70
CA PRO A 4 -10.21 6.73 -19.67
C PRO A 4 -9.17 7.86 -19.74
N LEU A 5 -9.45 8.88 -20.55
CA LEU A 5 -8.57 10.05 -20.75
C LEU A 5 -8.42 10.90 -19.48
N GLN A 6 -9.35 10.77 -18.54
CA GLN A 6 -9.34 11.45 -17.26
C GLN A 6 -9.57 10.41 -16.15
N GLU A 7 -8.68 10.41 -15.16
CA GLU A 7 -8.80 9.53 -14.01
C GLU A 7 -10.06 9.89 -13.20
N PRO A 8 -10.82 8.90 -12.71
CA PRO A 8 -11.97 9.18 -11.85
C PRO A 8 -11.52 9.82 -10.54
N VAL A 9 -12.34 10.72 -10.01
CA VAL A 9 -12.10 11.31 -8.68
C VAL A 9 -12.52 10.29 -7.62
N ILE A 10 -11.60 9.91 -6.74
CA ILE A 10 -11.85 9.00 -5.61
C ILE A 10 -11.41 9.73 -4.35
N GLU A 11 -12.36 9.99 -3.45
CA GLU A 11 -12.11 10.69 -2.17
C GLU A 11 -12.28 9.79 -0.94
N ASP A 12 -12.82 8.58 -1.12
CA ASP A 12 -13.08 7.65 -0.01
C ASP A 12 -11.76 7.16 0.61
N ALA A 13 -11.52 7.58 1.86
CA ALA A 13 -10.32 7.23 2.62
C ALA A 13 -10.12 5.72 2.78
N VAL A 14 -11.19 4.93 2.88
CA VAL A 14 -11.09 3.46 3.01
C VAL A 14 -10.58 2.86 1.71
N ILE A 15 -11.11 3.32 0.56
CA ILE A 15 -10.68 2.87 -0.76
C ILE A 15 -9.22 3.27 -0.99
N LEU A 16 -8.86 4.52 -0.69
CA LEU A 16 -7.51 5.04 -0.90
C LEU A 16 -6.47 4.37 -0.01
N ALA A 17 -6.83 3.99 1.22
CA ALA A 17 -5.97 3.24 2.14
C ALA A 17 -5.84 1.76 1.74
N ARG A 18 -6.92 1.15 1.24
CA ARG A 18 -6.93 -0.25 0.77
C ARG A 18 -6.15 -0.41 -0.53
N TYR A 19 -6.21 0.59 -1.41
CA TYR A 19 -5.53 0.60 -2.70
C TYR A 19 -4.50 1.74 -2.78
N PRO A 20 -3.40 1.65 -2.00
CA PRO A 20 -2.41 2.72 -1.87
C PRO A 20 -1.56 2.97 -3.13
N PHE A 21 -1.72 2.13 -4.16
CA PHE A 21 -1.10 2.27 -5.48
C PHE A 21 -1.91 3.13 -6.46
N LEU A 22 -3.15 3.51 -6.10
CA LEU A 22 -3.97 4.38 -6.95
C LEU A 22 -3.31 5.78 -7.05
N PRO A 23 -3.37 6.44 -8.22
CA PRO A 23 -2.83 7.80 -8.39
C PRO A 23 -3.34 8.79 -7.32
N GLN A 24 -4.64 8.72 -7.03
CA GLN A 24 -5.35 9.54 -6.04
C GLN A 24 -4.87 9.27 -4.59
N SER A 25 -4.33 8.07 -4.33
CA SER A 25 -3.85 7.72 -2.99
C SER A 25 -2.59 8.51 -2.60
N SER A 26 -1.83 9.02 -3.57
CA SER A 26 -0.62 9.81 -3.28
C SER A 26 -0.92 11.09 -2.50
N ASP A 27 -1.97 11.83 -2.87
CA ASP A 27 -2.41 13.02 -2.15
C ASP A 27 -3.03 12.67 -0.80
N TYR A 28 -3.76 11.56 -0.73
CA TYR A 28 -4.29 11.06 0.53
C TYR A 28 -3.18 10.69 1.52
N GLN A 29 -2.16 9.94 1.09
CA GLN A 29 -1.01 9.56 1.92
C GLN A 29 -0.21 10.77 2.38
N ARG A 30 -0.03 11.79 1.52
CA ARG A 30 0.62 13.04 1.91
C ARG A 30 -0.13 13.77 3.02
N ARG A 31 -1.46 13.90 2.89
CA ARG A 31 -2.30 14.49 3.94
C ARG A 31 -2.21 13.69 5.23
N LEU A 32 -2.41 12.38 5.13
CA LEU A 32 -2.38 11.46 6.27
C LEU A 32 -1.03 11.49 6.99
N ALA A 33 0.08 11.60 6.25
CA ALA A 33 1.42 11.76 6.82
C ALA A 33 1.58 13.07 7.57
N SER A 34 1.11 14.18 6.97
CA SER A 34 1.20 15.51 7.58
C SER A 34 0.32 15.64 8.83
N GLU A 35 -0.86 15.04 8.84
CA GLU A 35 -1.80 15.08 9.98
C GLU A 35 -1.31 14.25 11.17
N ASN A 36 -0.49 13.23 10.91
CA ASN A 36 -0.01 12.28 11.92
C ASN A 36 1.50 12.38 12.21
N ASP A 37 2.16 13.44 11.73
CA ASP A 37 3.61 13.69 11.86
C ASP A 37 4.47 12.48 11.43
N ILE A 38 4.11 11.84 10.31
CA ILE A 38 4.82 10.68 9.75
C ILE A 38 5.86 11.17 8.75
N THR A 39 7.10 11.29 9.21
CA THR A 39 8.26 11.44 8.33
C THR A 39 8.79 10.08 7.88
N LEU A 40 9.71 10.08 6.91
CA LEU A 40 10.41 8.86 6.50
C LEU A 40 11.18 8.23 7.67
N GLU A 41 11.86 9.05 8.47
CA GLU A 41 12.60 8.60 9.66
C GLU A 41 11.65 7.94 10.69
N VAL A 42 10.48 8.54 10.91
CA VAL A 42 9.45 7.96 11.79
C VAL A 42 8.99 6.60 11.27
N LEU A 43 8.73 6.47 9.96
CA LEU A 43 8.34 5.20 9.36
C LEU A 43 9.41 4.11 9.52
N LEU A 44 10.68 4.47 9.36
CA LEU A 44 11.80 3.52 9.38
C LEU A 44 12.19 3.07 10.79
N ASP A 45 12.27 3.99 11.75
CA ASP A 45 12.95 3.70 13.03
C ASP A 45 12.05 3.83 14.26
N SER A 46 10.88 4.47 14.16
CA SER A 46 10.02 4.69 15.32
C SER A 46 9.33 3.41 15.79
N GLU A 47 9.21 3.23 17.11
CA GLU A 47 8.46 2.12 17.74
C GLU A 47 6.98 2.14 17.34
N ARG A 48 6.35 3.32 17.25
CA ARG A 48 4.93 3.43 16.82
C ARG A 48 4.66 2.87 15.42
N MET A 49 5.69 2.72 14.58
CA MET A 49 5.55 2.21 13.20
C MET A 49 5.97 0.74 13.08
N GLU A 50 6.30 0.06 14.17
CA GLU A 50 6.73 -1.35 14.15
C GLU A 50 5.69 -2.29 13.52
N GLU A 51 4.42 -2.13 13.88
CA GLU A 51 3.32 -2.89 13.27
C GLU A 51 3.19 -2.61 11.77
N THR A 52 3.37 -1.35 11.38
CA THR A 52 3.33 -0.93 9.98
C THR A 52 4.46 -1.57 9.18
N ARG A 53 5.68 -1.59 9.72
CA ARG A 53 6.83 -2.27 9.10
C ARG A 53 6.61 -3.78 9.03
N THR A 54 6.12 -4.39 10.10
CA THR A 54 5.81 -5.82 10.17
C THR A 54 4.79 -6.21 9.10
N ARG A 55 3.71 -5.44 8.97
CA ARG A 55 2.71 -5.65 7.91
C ARG A 55 3.31 -5.45 6.52
N GLY A 56 4.18 -4.46 6.33
CA GLY A 56 4.87 -4.24 5.06
C GLY A 56 5.76 -5.41 4.66
N ARG A 57 6.46 -6.04 5.62
CA ARG A 57 7.23 -7.28 5.38
C ARG A 57 6.33 -8.45 5.04
N LEU A 58 5.21 -8.62 5.74
CA LEU A 58 4.22 -9.66 5.44
C LEU A 58 3.69 -9.54 4.02
N ARG A 59 3.36 -8.31 3.56
CA ARG A 59 2.94 -8.04 2.18
C ARG A 59 3.95 -8.57 1.15
N LEU A 60 5.25 -8.44 1.44
CA LEU A 60 6.31 -8.96 0.57
C LEU A 60 6.37 -10.49 0.60
N VAL A 61 6.34 -11.11 1.78
CA VAL A 61 6.33 -12.57 1.91
C VAL A 61 5.12 -13.19 1.22
N GLU A 62 3.95 -12.59 1.40
CA GLU A 62 2.69 -12.99 0.76
C GLU A 62 2.78 -12.85 -0.77
N SER A 63 3.44 -11.81 -1.29
CA SER A 63 3.63 -11.63 -2.74
C SER A 63 4.52 -12.71 -3.39
N ILE A 64 5.49 -13.25 -2.65
CA ILE A 64 6.38 -14.31 -3.13
C ILE A 64 5.70 -15.68 -3.02
N SER A 65 5.01 -15.91 -1.90
CA SER A 65 4.45 -17.22 -1.55
C SER A 65 3.11 -17.47 -2.24
N ASN A 66 2.32 -16.42 -2.49
CA ASN A 66 0.97 -16.53 -3.00
C ASN A 66 0.85 -16.00 -4.43
N LYS A 67 0.67 -16.91 -5.41
CA LYS A 67 0.38 -16.54 -6.80
C LYS A 67 -0.99 -15.86 -6.98
N GLY A 68 -1.84 -15.88 -5.94
CA GLY A 68 -3.20 -15.31 -5.94
C GLY A 68 -3.31 -13.89 -5.39
N GLY A 69 -2.20 -13.28 -4.94
CA GLY A 69 -2.20 -11.94 -4.35
C GLY A 69 -2.00 -11.94 -2.84
N VAL A 70 -1.82 -10.74 -2.29
CA VAL A 70 -1.61 -10.49 -0.85
C VAL A 70 -2.91 -10.78 -0.11
N ASP A 71 -2.92 -11.75 0.79
CA ASP A 71 -4.13 -12.15 1.51
C ASP A 71 -4.52 -10.99 2.45
N ALA A 72 -5.59 -10.29 2.10
CA ALA A 72 -6.04 -9.08 2.77
C ALA A 72 -6.68 -9.35 4.16
N MET A 73 -6.50 -10.55 4.71
CA MET A 73 -7.25 -11.04 5.88
C MET A 73 -6.61 -10.75 7.23
N ALA A 74 -5.35 -10.29 7.29
CA ALA A 74 -4.73 -9.79 8.52
C ALA A 74 -4.99 -8.27 8.71
N MET A 75 -6.21 -7.82 8.42
CA MET A 75 -6.57 -6.40 8.41
C MET A 75 -6.98 -5.98 9.82
N ARG A 76 -6.17 -5.10 10.43
CA ARG A 76 -6.68 -4.19 11.47
C ARG A 76 -7.85 -3.41 10.86
N ASP A 77 -8.87 -3.08 11.65
CA ASP A 77 -10.11 -2.50 11.11
C ASP A 77 -9.84 -1.25 10.23
N ILE A 78 -10.00 -1.39 8.92
CA ILE A 78 -9.75 -0.36 7.89
C ILE A 78 -10.68 0.85 8.05
N HIS A 79 -11.77 0.72 8.81
CA HIS A 79 -12.66 1.83 9.09
C HIS A 79 -12.11 2.74 10.21
N THR A 80 -11.13 2.27 10.98
CA THR A 80 -10.38 3.11 11.94
C THR A 80 -9.28 3.91 11.25
N GLU A 81 -8.93 5.07 11.79
CA GLU A 81 -7.82 5.86 11.27
C GLU A 81 -6.49 5.11 11.37
N GLU A 82 -6.24 4.46 12.51
CA GLU A 82 -5.05 3.62 12.73
C GLU A 82 -4.95 2.47 11.72
N GLY A 83 -6.08 1.83 11.39
CA GLY A 83 -6.12 0.80 10.34
C GLY A 83 -5.77 1.37 8.97
N ARG A 84 -6.29 2.55 8.62
CA ARG A 84 -5.94 3.22 7.36
C ARG A 84 -4.47 3.64 7.30
N LEU A 85 -3.91 4.13 8.42
CA LEU A 85 -2.51 4.47 8.57
C LEU A 85 -1.63 3.25 8.31
N LEU A 86 -1.90 2.17 9.04
CA LEU A 86 -1.16 0.92 8.93
C LEU A 86 -1.19 0.39 7.50
N GLU A 87 -2.35 0.35 6.86
CA GLU A 87 -2.50 -0.19 5.50
C GLU A 87 -1.82 0.70 4.44
N SER A 88 -1.93 2.02 4.57
CA SER A 88 -1.32 2.97 3.62
C SER A 88 0.21 2.97 3.72
N PHE A 89 0.75 3.07 4.94
CA PHE A 89 2.20 3.19 5.15
C PHE A 89 2.93 1.85 5.09
N SER A 90 2.27 0.73 5.35
CA SER A 90 2.88 -0.59 5.15
C SER A 90 3.13 -0.89 3.67
N TYR A 91 2.29 -0.39 2.76
CA TYR A 91 2.58 -0.41 1.32
C TYR A 91 3.79 0.45 0.96
N SER A 92 3.88 1.66 1.50
CA SER A 92 5.03 2.55 1.28
C SER A 92 6.33 1.93 1.78
N TYR A 93 6.31 1.32 2.96
CA TYR A 93 7.45 0.59 3.50
C TYR A 93 7.83 -0.62 2.63
N ALA A 94 6.85 -1.43 2.23
CA ALA A 94 7.09 -2.57 1.33
C ALA A 94 7.76 -2.13 0.02
N ARG A 95 7.29 -1.03 -0.58
CA ARG A 95 7.89 -0.42 -1.76
C ARG A 95 9.34 0.01 -1.53
N LEU A 96 9.64 0.66 -0.40
CA LEU A 96 11.00 1.05 -0.05
C LEU A 96 11.94 -0.15 0.07
N VAL A 97 11.51 -1.21 0.76
CA VAL A 97 12.30 -2.45 0.91
C VAL A 97 12.56 -3.10 -0.44
N VAL A 98 11.54 -3.19 -1.31
CA VAL A 98 11.68 -3.77 -2.64
C VAL A 98 12.65 -2.98 -3.50
N CYS A 99 12.54 -1.64 -3.50
CA CYS A 99 13.48 -0.77 -4.20
C CYS A 99 14.91 -0.87 -3.67
N ALA A 100 15.08 -0.99 -2.35
CA ALA A 100 16.40 -1.14 -1.73
C ALA A 100 17.01 -2.55 -1.92
N SER A 101 16.20 -3.56 -2.25
CA SER A 101 16.68 -4.95 -2.34
C SER A 101 17.32 -5.30 -3.69
N GLU A 102 17.14 -4.48 -4.73
CA GLU A 102 17.61 -4.70 -6.13
C GLU A 102 17.25 -6.07 -6.76
N GLN A 103 16.45 -6.90 -6.09
CA GLN A 103 16.07 -8.22 -6.57
C GLN A 103 14.96 -8.10 -7.61
N GLU A 104 15.24 -8.57 -8.84
CA GLU A 104 14.29 -8.52 -9.95
C GLU A 104 12.98 -9.26 -9.66
N VAL A 105 13.03 -10.35 -8.88
CA VAL A 105 11.85 -11.13 -8.49
C VAL A 105 10.87 -10.29 -7.66
N LEU A 106 11.38 -9.58 -6.65
CA LEU A 106 10.57 -8.69 -5.81
C LEU A 106 10.00 -7.52 -6.59
N MET A 107 10.80 -6.93 -7.49
CA MET A 107 10.35 -5.83 -8.36
C MET A 107 9.27 -6.29 -9.34
N ARG A 108 9.43 -7.48 -9.93
CA ARG A 108 8.47 -8.06 -10.88
C ARG A 108 7.16 -8.40 -10.19
N ASP A 109 7.22 -9.08 -9.06
CA ASP A 109 6.01 -9.56 -8.38
C ASP A 109 5.24 -8.40 -7.73
N ALA A 110 5.95 -7.38 -7.20
CA ALA A 110 5.31 -6.13 -6.76
C ALA A 110 4.63 -5.36 -7.90
N ARG A 111 5.22 -5.33 -9.10
CA ARG A 111 4.62 -4.72 -10.31
C ARG A 111 3.38 -5.51 -10.76
N LEU A 112 3.46 -6.84 -10.79
CA LEU A 112 2.34 -7.69 -11.19
C LEU A 112 1.16 -7.63 -10.20
N ALA A 113 1.43 -7.58 -8.89
CA ALA A 113 0.40 -7.39 -7.87
C ALA A 113 -0.34 -6.05 -8.01
N GLN A 114 0.39 -4.98 -8.37
CA GLN A 114 -0.19 -3.66 -8.67
C GLN A 114 -0.97 -3.67 -10.00
N ALA A 115 -0.53 -4.43 -11.00
CA ALA A 115 -1.17 -4.49 -12.32
C ALA A 115 -2.41 -5.41 -12.37
N CYS A 116 -2.51 -6.43 -11.51
CA CYS A 116 -3.68 -7.31 -11.43
C CYS A 116 -4.83 -6.70 -10.59
N SER A 117 -4.55 -5.82 -9.62
CA SER A 117 -5.58 -5.14 -8.83
C SER A 117 -6.54 -4.22 -9.61
N PRO A 118 -6.14 -3.43 -10.63
CA PRO A 118 -7.09 -2.58 -11.39
C PRO A 118 -8.07 -3.39 -12.24
N ARG A 119 -7.86 -4.70 -12.41
CA ARG A 119 -8.77 -5.57 -13.18
C ARG A 119 -10.07 -5.90 -12.44
N PHE A 120 -10.16 -5.57 -11.15
CA PHE A 120 -11.32 -5.84 -10.30
C PHE A 120 -12.21 -4.62 -10.01
N LEU A 121 -11.78 -3.40 -10.32
CA LEU A 121 -12.54 -2.16 -10.02
C LEU A 121 -13.45 -1.70 -11.18
N LEU A 122 -13.55 -2.46 -12.27
CA LEU A 122 -14.41 -2.18 -13.43
C LEU A 122 -15.31 -3.37 -13.79
N GLY A 123 -15.63 -4.23 -12.83
CA GLY A 123 -16.60 -5.33 -12.95
C GLY A 123 -17.88 -5.01 -12.20
#